data_AF-A0A257KQW9-F1
#
_entry.id   AF-A0A257KQW9-F1
#
_cell.length_a   1.000
_cell.length_b   1.000
_cell.length_c   1.000
_cell.angle_alpha   90.00
_cell.angle_beta   90.00
_cell.angle_gamma   90.00
#
_symmetry.space_group_name_H-M   'P 1'
#
loop_
_entity.id
_entity.type
_entity.pdbx_description
1 polymer ?
#
loop_
_entity_poly.entity_id
_entity_poly.type
_entity_poly.pdbx_seq_one_letter_code
_entity_poly.pdbx_strand_id
1 'polypeptide(L)'
;MQIDWHMFLDPGIETAIVVIAALAITLAIRLRRQRHQARQRAAQQHATAERLTAALDRIDIGIVLLNADTRAEFINRAFRDYFALPDTKADSKPPLIALMYHARDTNAYTIPHDEIDHFIARRIEQIRAGNPAPETLRLASGRVLRLSCTVLPDGGRMLSYTPVNDLIRHGDDKADRDYYLALRGGDVFDSRLDAAE
;
A
#
# COMPACT_ATOMS: atom_id res chain seq x y z
N MET A 1 9.70 -36.93 73.51
CA MET A 1 9.79 -35.48 73.22
C MET A 1 8.62 -35.14 72.32
N GLN A 2 7.51 -34.68 72.90
CA GLN A 2 6.31 -34.29 72.16
C GLN A 2 6.56 -32.90 71.60
N ILE A 3 6.63 -32.78 70.27
CA ILE A 3 6.67 -31.47 69.61
C ILE A 3 5.25 -30.92 69.70
N ASP A 4 5.09 -29.84 70.43
CA ASP A 4 3.82 -29.16 70.60
C ASP A 4 3.54 -28.31 69.35
N TRP A 5 2.76 -28.87 68.43
CA TRP A 5 2.43 -28.24 67.14
C TRP A 5 1.43 -27.08 67.28
N HIS A 6 0.87 -26.85 68.47
CA HIS A 6 -0.11 -25.79 68.71
C HIS A 6 0.48 -24.38 68.79
N MET A 7 1.81 -24.22 68.81
CA MET A 7 2.48 -22.92 68.92
C MET A 7 2.84 -22.25 67.56
N PHE A 8 2.70 -22.97 66.43
CA PHE A 8 3.12 -22.45 65.11
C PHE A 8 1.97 -22.02 64.19
N LEU A 9 0.72 -22.11 64.65
CA LEU A 9 -0.44 -21.71 63.85
C LEU A 9 -1.05 -20.43 64.42
N ASP A 10 -0.32 -19.32 64.31
CA ASP A 10 -0.94 -18.01 64.53
C ASP A 10 -1.96 -17.78 63.40
N PRO A 11 -3.27 -17.64 63.71
CA PRO A 11 -4.30 -17.42 62.69
C PRO A 11 -4.05 -16.15 61.85
N GLY A 12 -3.19 -15.24 62.31
CA GLY A 12 -2.71 -14.09 61.54
C GLY A 12 -1.78 -14.44 60.36
N ILE A 13 -0.99 -15.51 60.44
CA ILE A 13 -0.06 -15.90 59.36
C ILE A 13 -0.82 -16.61 58.23
N GLU A 14 -1.76 -17.49 58.56
CA GLU A 14 -2.58 -18.20 57.58
C GLU A 14 -3.42 -17.23 56.73
N THR A 15 -4.06 -16.26 57.40
CA THR A 15 -4.85 -15.23 56.72
C THR A 15 -4.01 -14.36 55.80
N ALA A 16 -2.80 -13.96 56.21
CA ALA A 16 -1.87 -13.21 55.36
C ALA A 16 -1.47 -14.00 54.10
N ILE A 17 -1.17 -15.29 54.23
CA ILE A 17 -0.82 -16.15 53.09
C ILE A 17 -1.99 -16.26 52.10
N VAL A 18 -3.22 -16.46 52.59
CA VAL A 18 -4.42 -16.54 51.76
C VAL A 18 -4.65 -15.24 50.98
N VAL A 19 -4.48 -14.09 51.64
CA VAL A 19 -4.62 -12.77 50.99
C VAL A 19 -3.57 -12.57 49.90
N ILE A 20 -2.30 -12.90 50.17
CA ILE A 20 -1.21 -12.79 49.19
C ILE A 20 -1.46 -13.72 48.00
N ALA A 21 -1.86 -14.97 48.23
CA ALA A 21 -2.17 -15.92 47.18
C ALA A 21 -3.35 -15.46 46.31
N ALA A 22 -4.42 -14.94 46.93
CA ALA A 22 -5.57 -14.38 46.21
C ALA A 22 -5.20 -13.17 45.35
N LEU A 23 -4.35 -12.28 45.86
CA LEU A 23 -3.82 -11.14 45.09
C LEU A 23 -2.92 -11.59 43.93
N ALA A 24 -2.05 -12.57 44.15
CA ALA A 24 -1.18 -13.14 43.12
C ALA A 24 -2.00 -13.82 41.99
N ILE A 25 -3.02 -14.60 42.35
CA ILE A 25 -3.94 -15.23 41.39
C ILE A 25 -4.70 -14.17 40.60
N THR A 26 -5.25 -13.15 41.27
CA THR A 26 -5.97 -12.06 40.62
C THR A 26 -5.08 -11.28 39.66
N LEU A 27 -3.85 -10.97 40.08
CA LEU A 27 -2.85 -10.31 39.23
C LEU A 27 -2.48 -11.19 38.03
N ALA A 28 -2.24 -12.49 38.23
CA ALA A 28 -1.93 -13.43 37.16
C ALA A 28 -3.06 -13.53 36.13
N ILE A 29 -4.32 -13.60 36.59
CA ILE A 29 -5.51 -13.58 35.71
C ILE A 29 -5.59 -12.25 34.95
N ARG A 30 -5.37 -11.12 35.62
CA ARG A 30 -5.43 -9.78 35.00
C ARG A 30 -4.35 -9.61 33.93
N LEU A 31 -3.11 -10.01 34.21
CA LEU A 31 -2.00 -9.99 33.27
C LEU A 31 -2.22 -10.93 32.08
N ARG A 32 -2.74 -12.15 32.32
CA ARG A 32 -3.11 -13.08 31.24
C ARG A 32 -4.20 -12.51 30.35
N ARG A 33 -5.27 -11.94 30.92
CA ARG A 33 -6.35 -11.29 30.18
C ARG A 33 -5.83 -10.13 29.34
N GLN A 34 -4.98 -9.27 29.91
CA GLN A 34 -4.40 -8.13 29.19
C GLN A 34 -3.51 -8.58 28.02
N ARG A 35 -2.64 -9.57 28.24
CA ARG A 35 -1.83 -10.17 27.17
C ARG A 35 -2.69 -10.82 26.08
N HIS A 36 -3.75 -11.52 26.47
CA HIS A 36 -4.66 -12.16 25.52
C HIS A 36 -5.41 -11.12 24.69
N GLN A 37 -5.95 -10.06 25.31
CA GLN A 37 -6.59 -8.95 24.61
C GLN A 37 -5.63 -8.21 23.68
N ALA A 38 -4.40 -7.95 24.11
CA ALA A 38 -3.37 -7.33 23.27
C ALA A 38 -3.06 -8.19 22.04
N ARG A 39 -2.90 -9.52 22.22
CA ARG A 39 -2.69 -10.47 21.12
C ARG A 39 -3.89 -10.54 20.18
N GLN A 40 -5.10 -10.58 20.71
CA GLN A 40 -6.33 -10.59 19.90
C GLN A 40 -6.46 -9.32 19.06
N ARG A 41 -6.19 -8.15 19.64
CA ARG A 41 -6.19 -6.87 18.91
C ARG A 41 -5.14 -6.85 17.80
N ALA A 42 -3.91 -7.28 18.11
CA ALA A 42 -2.84 -7.37 17.12
C ALA A 42 -3.20 -8.35 15.99
N ALA A 43 -3.77 -9.51 16.32
CA ALA A 43 -4.22 -10.50 15.34
C ALA A 43 -5.37 -9.97 14.48
N GLN A 44 -6.33 -9.25 15.06
CA GLN A 44 -7.43 -8.62 14.32
C GLN A 44 -6.94 -7.53 13.38
N GLN A 45 -6.01 -6.68 13.84
CA GLN A 45 -5.36 -5.67 13.01
C GLN A 45 -4.61 -6.32 11.84
N HIS A 46 -3.83 -7.36 12.12
CA HIS A 46 -3.10 -8.11 11.09
C HIS A 46 -4.03 -8.75 10.07
N ALA A 47 -5.06 -9.47 10.53
CA ALA A 47 -6.05 -10.10 9.64
C ALA A 47 -6.83 -9.06 8.80
N THR A 48 -7.06 -7.86 9.34
CA THR A 48 -7.71 -6.77 8.60
C THR A 48 -6.77 -6.21 7.53
N ALA A 49 -5.50 -5.98 7.86
CA ALA A 49 -4.48 -5.53 6.92
C ALA A 49 -4.26 -6.55 5.79
N GLU A 50 -4.22 -7.85 6.10
CA GLU A 50 -4.12 -8.93 5.12
C GLU A 50 -5.34 -8.97 4.18
N ARG A 51 -6.55 -8.82 4.73
CA ARG A 51 -7.78 -8.77 3.91
C ARG A 51 -7.80 -7.58 2.97
N LEU A 52 -7.39 -6.40 3.44
CA LEU A 52 -7.30 -5.20 2.62
C LEU A 52 -6.25 -5.36 1.52
N THR A 53 -5.09 -5.90 1.85
CA THR A 53 -4.03 -6.24 0.89
C THR A 53 -4.56 -7.19 -0.19
N ALA A 54 -5.18 -8.30 0.21
CA ALA A 54 -5.74 -9.27 -0.72
C ALA A 54 -6.87 -8.70 -1.58
N ALA A 55 -7.64 -7.72 -1.07
CA ALA A 55 -8.65 -7.03 -1.85
C ALA A 55 -8.01 -6.11 -2.91
N LEU A 56 -6.98 -5.33 -2.53
CA LEU A 56 -6.26 -4.45 -3.45
C LEU A 56 -5.50 -5.22 -4.54
N ASP A 57 -5.06 -6.44 -4.26
CA ASP A 57 -4.41 -7.32 -5.24
C ASP A 57 -5.38 -7.87 -6.30
N ARG A 58 -6.70 -7.80 -6.06
CA ARG A 58 -7.71 -8.22 -7.05
C ARG A 58 -8.10 -7.12 -8.03
N ILE A 59 -7.72 -5.87 -7.76
CA ILE A 59 -8.10 -4.74 -8.59
C ILE A 59 -7.02 -4.53 -9.66
N ASP A 60 -7.43 -4.41 -10.92
CA ASP A 60 -6.55 -4.01 -12.03
C ASP A 60 -6.32 -2.50 -12.05
N ILE A 61 -5.91 -1.95 -10.90
CA ILE A 61 -5.45 -0.58 -10.71
C ILE A 61 -4.17 -0.70 -9.91
N GLY A 62 -3.06 -0.17 -10.42
CA GLY A 62 -1.81 -0.16 -9.68
C GLY A 62 -1.91 0.79 -8.48
N ILE A 63 -1.66 0.30 -7.28
CA ILE A 63 -1.72 1.08 -6.04
C ILE A 63 -0.37 1.02 -5.33
N VAL A 64 0.13 2.20 -4.94
CA VAL A 64 1.28 2.37 -4.07
C VAL A 64 0.89 3.26 -2.91
N LEU A 65 1.01 2.76 -1.68
CA LEU A 65 0.87 3.57 -0.47
C LEU A 65 2.26 3.98 0.01
N LEU A 66 2.45 5.28 0.17
CA LEU A 66 3.67 5.90 0.65
C LEU A 66 3.43 6.48 2.04
N ASN A 67 4.41 6.36 2.92
CA ASN A 67 4.45 7.12 4.16
C ASN A 67 4.84 8.59 3.92
N ALA A 68 4.90 9.39 5.00
CA ALA A 68 5.26 10.81 4.95
C ALA A 68 6.66 11.08 4.35
N ASP A 69 7.59 10.12 4.46
CA ASP A 69 8.94 10.20 3.89
C ASP A 69 9.01 9.72 2.43
N THR A 70 7.86 9.51 1.77
CA THR A 70 7.75 8.97 0.41
C THR A 70 8.36 7.57 0.23
N ARG A 71 8.35 6.75 1.29
CA ARG A 71 8.71 5.32 1.24
C ARG A 71 7.47 4.46 1.09
N ALA A 72 7.55 3.45 0.22
CA ALA A 72 6.45 2.52 -0.01
C ALA A 72 6.21 1.66 1.23
N GLU A 73 4.99 1.70 1.75
CA GLU A 73 4.53 0.78 2.79
C GLU A 73 3.76 -0.40 2.20
N PHE A 74 3.13 -0.18 1.05
CA PHE A 74 2.36 -1.18 0.33
C PHE A 74 2.43 -0.94 -1.19
N ILE A 75 2.53 -2.03 -1.94
CA ILE A 75 2.51 -2.06 -3.41
C ILE A 75 1.69 -3.28 -3.84
N ASN A 76 0.55 -3.05 -4.48
CA ASN A 76 -0.32 -4.14 -4.91
C ASN A 76 0.21 -4.88 -6.15
N ARG A 77 -0.38 -6.03 -6.44
CA ARG A 77 -0.02 -6.89 -7.57
C ARG A 77 -0.06 -6.16 -8.92
N ALA A 78 -1.11 -5.39 -9.19
CA ALA A 78 -1.26 -4.70 -10.47
C ALA A 78 -0.09 -3.73 -10.75
N PHE A 79 0.36 -2.95 -9.75
CA PHE A 79 1.52 -2.08 -9.93
C PHE A 79 2.79 -2.89 -10.23
N ARG A 80 2.99 -4.01 -9.52
CA ARG A 80 4.13 -4.88 -9.74
C ARG A 80 4.15 -5.42 -11.17
N ASP A 81 3.00 -5.83 -11.68
CA ASP A 81 2.85 -6.34 -13.04
C ASP A 81 3.07 -5.24 -14.10
N TYR A 82 2.58 -4.01 -13.86
CA TYR A 82 2.70 -2.90 -14.82
C TYR A 82 4.15 -2.50 -15.07
N PHE A 83 4.96 -2.50 -14.01
CA PHE A 83 6.35 -2.04 -14.04
C PHE A 83 7.37 -3.18 -13.97
N ALA A 84 6.92 -4.44 -14.10
CA ALA A 84 7.74 -5.63 -13.92
C ALA A 84 8.62 -5.53 -12.65
N LEU A 85 8.01 -5.12 -11.54
CA LEU A 85 8.70 -4.92 -10.26
C LEU A 85 8.85 -6.28 -9.55
N PRO A 86 10.08 -6.72 -9.24
CA PRO A 86 10.29 -7.95 -8.49
C PRO A 86 9.67 -7.88 -7.09
N ASP A 87 9.09 -8.99 -6.62
CA ASP A 87 8.49 -9.06 -5.29
C ASP A 87 9.49 -8.72 -4.19
N THR A 88 10.73 -9.18 -4.31
CA THR A 88 11.83 -8.85 -3.38
C THR A 88 12.09 -7.35 -3.27
N LYS A 89 11.99 -6.61 -4.38
CA LYS A 89 12.15 -5.15 -4.39
C LYS A 89 10.93 -4.46 -3.82
N ALA A 90 9.73 -4.91 -4.16
CA ALA A 90 8.49 -4.35 -3.61
C ALA A 90 8.41 -4.53 -2.08
N ASP A 91 8.76 -5.72 -1.58
CA ASP A 91 8.69 -6.09 -0.17
C ASP A 91 9.79 -5.42 0.67
N SER A 92 10.86 -4.92 0.02
CA SER A 92 11.90 -4.10 0.66
C SER A 92 11.44 -2.70 1.08
N LYS A 93 10.18 -2.33 0.78
CA LYS A 93 9.60 -1.01 1.07
C LYS A 93 10.44 0.15 0.50
N PRO A 94 10.69 0.15 -0.82
CA PRO A 94 11.63 1.08 -1.43
C PRO A 94 11.11 2.52 -1.37
N PRO A 95 12.00 3.53 -1.37
CA PRO A 95 11.58 4.91 -1.59
C PRO A 95 11.00 5.07 -3.00
N LEU A 96 10.06 6.00 -3.19
CA LEU A 96 9.41 6.26 -4.48
C LEU A 96 10.41 6.46 -5.63
N ILE A 97 11.50 7.18 -5.39
CA ILE A 97 12.56 7.41 -6.38
C ILE A 97 13.17 6.10 -6.90
N ALA A 98 13.31 5.09 -6.05
CA ALA A 98 13.84 3.79 -6.47
C ALA A 98 12.86 2.98 -7.32
N LEU A 99 11.55 3.22 -7.17
CA LEU A 99 10.52 2.68 -8.07
C LEU A 99 10.56 3.37 -9.44
N MET A 100 10.77 4.69 -9.46
CA MET A 100 10.90 5.43 -10.72
C MET A 100 12.17 5.05 -11.49
N TYR A 101 13.31 4.92 -10.79
CA TYR A 101 14.53 4.40 -11.41
C TYR A 101 14.39 2.95 -11.86
N HIS A 102 13.68 2.11 -11.11
CA HIS A 102 13.33 0.76 -11.59
C HIS A 102 12.67 0.81 -12.97
N ALA A 103 11.63 1.62 -13.10
CA ALA A 103 10.86 1.74 -14.34
C ALA A 103 11.68 2.36 -15.48
N ARG A 104 12.63 3.26 -15.19
CA ARG A 104 13.61 3.73 -16.18
C ARG A 104 14.53 2.60 -16.62
N ASP A 105 15.16 1.92 -15.67
CA ASP A 105 16.20 0.93 -15.94
C ASP A 105 15.64 -0.33 -16.65
N THR A 106 14.34 -0.61 -16.50
CA THR A 106 13.62 -1.65 -17.25
C THR A 106 13.01 -1.16 -18.57
N ASN A 107 13.26 0.09 -18.97
CA ASN A 107 12.66 0.75 -20.13
C ASN A 107 11.12 0.69 -20.14
N ALA A 108 10.50 0.77 -18.96
CA ALA A 108 9.04 0.74 -18.85
C ALA A 108 8.40 2.03 -19.38
N TYR A 109 9.11 3.16 -19.37
CA TYR A 109 8.61 4.44 -19.86
C TYR A 109 8.83 4.61 -21.37
N THR A 110 7.86 5.22 -22.07
CA THR A 110 8.02 5.67 -23.47
C THR A 110 8.64 7.08 -23.57
N ILE A 111 9.24 7.58 -22.49
CA ILE A 111 9.82 8.92 -22.41
C ILE A 111 11.25 8.88 -23.00
N PRO A 112 11.66 9.88 -23.81
CA PRO A 112 13.04 9.98 -24.30
C PRO A 112 14.07 9.93 -23.17
N HIS A 113 15.21 9.29 -23.42
CA HIS A 113 16.25 9.09 -22.38
C HIS A 113 16.83 10.41 -21.85
N ASP A 114 16.90 11.44 -22.68
CA ASP A 114 17.36 12.78 -22.28
C ASP A 114 16.34 13.53 -21.43
N GLU A 115 15.06 13.17 -21.50
CA GLU A 115 13.97 13.79 -20.74
C GLU A 115 13.59 13.03 -19.45
N ILE A 116 13.93 11.74 -19.37
CA ILE A 116 13.46 10.85 -18.31
C ILE A 116 13.90 11.28 -16.90
N ASP A 117 15.11 11.79 -16.75
CA ASP A 117 15.61 12.23 -15.45
C ASP A 117 14.90 13.52 -14.99
N HIS A 118 14.58 14.42 -15.93
CA HIS A 118 13.79 15.61 -15.65
C HIS A 118 12.35 15.24 -15.28
N PHE A 119 11.75 14.27 -15.99
CA PHE A 119 10.44 13.74 -15.65
C PHE A 119 10.40 13.17 -14.22
N ILE A 120 11.38 12.34 -13.85
CA ILE A 120 11.48 11.75 -12.50
C ILE A 120 11.60 12.85 -11.44
N ALA A 121 12.50 13.82 -11.64
CA ALA A 121 12.72 14.91 -10.69
C ALA A 121 11.44 15.73 -10.47
N ARG A 122 10.81 16.21 -11.56
CA ARG A 122 9.54 16.94 -11.51
C ARG A 122 8.48 16.12 -10.78
N ARG A 123 8.39 14.82 -11.08
CA ARG A 123 7.29 14.01 -10.58
C ARG A 123 7.41 13.72 -9.09
N ILE A 124 8.63 13.56 -8.57
CA ILE A 124 8.90 13.47 -7.14
C ILE A 124 8.47 14.74 -6.41
N GLU A 125 8.83 15.91 -6.95
CA GLU A 125 8.46 17.20 -6.35
C GLU A 125 6.95 17.37 -6.26
N GLN A 126 6.22 17.05 -7.34
CA GLN A 126 4.77 17.17 -7.36
C GLN A 126 4.08 16.21 -6.38
N ILE A 127 4.56 14.98 -6.25
CA ILE A 127 4.03 14.00 -5.28
C ILE A 127 4.30 14.46 -3.85
N ARG A 128 5.49 14.99 -3.57
CA ARG A 128 5.83 15.57 -2.25
C ARG A 128 4.92 16.75 -1.91
N ALA A 129 4.70 17.65 -2.87
CA ALA A 129 3.79 18.80 -2.71
C ALA A 129 2.34 18.38 -2.46
N GLY A 130 1.96 17.12 -2.77
CA GLY A 130 0.68 16.54 -2.39
C GLY A 130 -0.51 16.93 -3.29
N ASN A 131 -0.28 17.70 -4.36
CA ASN A 131 -1.33 17.99 -5.34
C ASN A 131 -0.80 17.96 -6.78
N PRO A 132 -0.25 16.82 -7.24
CA PRO A 132 0.04 16.68 -8.66
C PRO A 132 -1.26 16.67 -9.45
N ALA A 133 -1.33 17.46 -10.52
CA ALA A 133 -2.36 17.25 -11.54
C ALA A 133 -2.31 15.78 -12.02
N PRO A 134 -3.49 15.16 -12.29
CA PRO A 134 -3.52 13.86 -12.95
C PRO A 134 -2.74 13.92 -14.25
N GLU A 135 -1.93 12.91 -14.50
CA GLU A 135 -1.06 12.86 -15.67
C GLU A 135 -1.15 11.48 -16.31
N THR A 136 -1.15 11.45 -17.65
CA THR A 136 -1.19 10.19 -18.39
C THR A 136 0.23 9.71 -18.67
N LEU A 137 0.52 8.47 -18.30
CA LEU A 137 1.77 7.79 -18.60
C LEU A 137 1.53 6.69 -19.63
N ARG A 138 2.32 6.72 -20.70
CA ARG A 138 2.39 5.61 -21.66
C ARG A 138 3.57 4.72 -21.29
N LEU A 139 3.29 3.43 -21.15
CA LEU A 139 4.31 2.42 -20.91
C LEU A 139 4.78 1.81 -22.25
N ALA A 140 6.02 1.34 -22.28
CA ALA A 140 6.58 0.64 -23.43
C ALA A 140 5.81 -0.65 -23.79
N SER A 141 5.06 -1.22 -22.84
CA SER A 141 4.12 -2.33 -23.07
C SER A 141 2.87 -1.94 -23.88
N GLY A 142 2.71 -0.66 -24.21
CA GLY A 142 1.53 -0.11 -24.90
C GLY A 142 0.40 0.31 -23.96
N ARG A 143 0.50 0.01 -22.65
CA ARG A 143 -0.51 0.41 -21.67
C ARG A 143 -0.51 1.92 -21.46
N VAL A 144 -1.70 2.50 -21.34
CA VAL A 144 -1.91 3.90 -20.99
C VAL A 144 -2.49 3.96 -19.59
N LEU A 145 -1.78 4.62 -18.68
CA LEU A 145 -2.16 4.71 -17.27
C LEU A 145 -2.43 6.17 -16.91
N ARG A 146 -3.54 6.42 -16.23
CA ARG A 146 -3.79 7.70 -15.56
C ARG A 146 -3.21 7.65 -14.15
N LEU A 147 -2.29 8.56 -13.86
CA LEU A 147 -1.62 8.67 -12.58
C LEU A 147 -2.31 9.73 -11.74
N SER A 148 -2.75 9.35 -10.54
CA SER A 148 -3.24 10.28 -9.53
C SER A 148 -2.52 10.08 -8.20
N CYS A 149 -2.54 11.13 -7.38
CA CYS A 149 -1.97 11.11 -6.03
C CYS A 149 -2.98 11.73 -5.06
N THR A 150 -3.23 11.03 -3.97
CA THR A 150 -4.10 11.51 -2.89
C THR A 150 -3.28 11.63 -1.61
N VAL A 151 -3.37 12.78 -0.94
CA VAL A 151 -2.80 12.97 0.40
C VAL A 151 -3.64 12.24 1.43
N LEU A 152 -2.98 11.45 2.27
CA LEU A 152 -3.62 10.74 3.37
C LEU A 152 -3.55 11.57 4.67
N PRO A 153 -4.47 11.37 5.64
CA PRO A 153 -4.51 12.15 6.89
C PRO A 153 -3.24 12.06 7.75
N ASP A 154 -2.48 10.97 7.62
CA ASP A 154 -1.21 10.73 8.31
C ASP A 154 -0.01 11.41 7.64
N GLY A 155 -0.24 12.18 6.57
CA GLY A 155 0.82 12.79 5.78
C GLY A 155 1.44 11.86 4.74
N GLY A 156 0.97 10.62 4.63
CA GLY A 156 1.30 9.70 3.55
C GLY A 156 0.65 10.07 2.21
N ARG A 157 0.92 9.29 1.17
CA ARG A 157 0.36 9.46 -0.17
C ARG A 157 -0.14 8.13 -0.73
N MET A 158 -1.30 8.13 -1.36
CA MET A 158 -1.72 7.03 -2.22
C MET A 158 -1.50 7.42 -3.67
N LEU A 159 -0.69 6.64 -4.38
CA LEU A 159 -0.55 6.74 -5.83
C LEU A 159 -1.43 5.69 -6.49
N SER A 160 -2.22 6.12 -7.48
CA SER A 160 -3.04 5.24 -8.28
C SER A 160 -2.64 5.31 -9.74
N TYR A 161 -2.53 4.14 -10.37
CA TYR A 161 -2.19 3.93 -11.77
C TYR A 161 -3.37 3.22 -12.42
N THR A 162 -4.34 3.98 -12.88
CA THR A 162 -5.58 3.44 -13.43
C THR A 162 -5.39 3.22 -14.93
N PRO A 163 -5.57 2.00 -15.46
CA PRO A 163 -5.57 1.80 -16.89
C PRO A 163 -6.70 2.61 -17.52
N VAL A 164 -6.34 3.40 -18.54
CA VAL A 164 -7.32 4.09 -19.37
C VAL A 164 -7.79 3.06 -20.40
N ASN A 165 -8.91 2.41 -20.11
CA ASN A 165 -9.55 1.53 -21.07
C ASN A 165 -10.48 2.36 -21.98
N ASP A 166 -10.69 1.94 -23.23
CA ASP A 166 -11.60 2.61 -24.19
C ASP A 166 -13.06 2.75 -23.70
N LEU A 167 -13.40 2.09 -22.58
CA LEU A 167 -14.71 2.06 -21.95
C LEU A 167 -14.75 2.81 -20.60
N ILE A 168 -14.13 3.98 -20.48
CA ILE A 168 -14.53 4.92 -19.41
C ILE A 168 -15.80 5.65 -19.89
N ARG A 169 -16.93 4.95 -19.73
CA ARG A 169 -18.28 5.50 -19.84
C ARG A 169 -18.76 5.80 -18.43
N HIS A 170 -19.17 7.06 -18.21
CA HIS A 170 -20.06 7.57 -17.15
C HIS A 170 -19.50 8.22 -15.87
N GLY A 171 -18.19 8.50 -15.74
CA GLY A 171 -17.67 9.12 -14.51
C GLY A 171 -16.99 10.49 -14.63
N ASP A 172 -16.29 10.76 -15.73
CA ASP A 172 -15.32 11.85 -15.76
C ASP A 172 -15.79 13.05 -16.59
N ASP A 173 -15.43 14.23 -16.08
CA ASP A 173 -15.78 15.56 -16.54
C ASP A 173 -15.68 15.74 -18.06
N LYS A 174 -16.51 16.63 -18.64
CA LYS A 174 -16.56 16.87 -20.10
C LYS A 174 -15.20 17.24 -20.72
N ALA A 175 -14.26 17.76 -19.93
CA ALA A 175 -12.91 18.12 -20.37
C ALA A 175 -12.04 16.91 -20.75
N ASP A 176 -12.25 15.77 -20.11
CA ASP A 176 -11.45 14.55 -20.37
C ASP A 176 -11.83 13.91 -21.71
N ARG A 177 -13.08 14.04 -22.14
CA ARG A 177 -13.59 13.41 -23.37
C ARG A 177 -12.90 13.95 -24.62
N ASP A 178 -12.76 15.27 -24.72
CA ASP A 178 -12.17 15.90 -25.89
C ASP A 178 -10.65 15.66 -25.93
N TYR A 179 -10.02 15.48 -24.77
CA TYR A 179 -8.61 15.06 -24.65
C TYR A 179 -8.39 13.63 -25.16
N TYR A 180 -9.22 12.66 -24.76
CA TYR A 180 -9.13 11.28 -25.27
C TYR A 180 -9.45 11.18 -26.77
N LEU A 181 -10.35 12.01 -27.28
CA LEU A 181 -10.66 12.09 -28.71
C LEU A 181 -9.52 12.70 -29.52
N ALA A 182 -8.82 13.71 -28.99
CA ALA A 182 -7.65 14.31 -29.65
C ALA A 182 -6.47 13.34 -29.75
N LEU A 183 -6.26 12.51 -28.72
CA LEU A 183 -5.22 11.48 -28.70
C LEU A 183 -5.45 10.33 -29.69
N ARG A 184 -6.68 10.18 -30.22
CA ARG A 184 -7.06 9.19 -31.24
C ARG A 184 -6.76 9.68 -32.67
N GLY A 185 -6.51 10.98 -32.85
CA GLY A 185 -6.26 11.58 -34.17
C GLY A 185 -4.86 11.35 -34.74
N GLY A 186 -3.95 10.74 -33.99
CA GLY A 186 -2.62 10.35 -34.46
C GLY A 186 -2.55 8.84 -34.60
N ASP A 187 -2.60 8.36 -35.84
CA ASP A 187 -2.33 7.00 -36.30
C ASP A 187 -3.25 5.90 -35.76
N VAL A 188 -4.20 5.48 -36.60
CA VAL A 188 -4.43 4.10 -37.08
C VAL A 188 -5.74 4.13 -37.87
N PHE A 189 -5.63 4.23 -39.20
CA PHE A 189 -6.48 3.60 -40.24
C PHE A 189 -6.11 4.21 -41.61
N ASP A 190 -4.88 3.98 -42.06
CA ASP A 190 -4.56 4.09 -43.49
C ASP A 190 -3.61 2.96 -43.89
N SER A 191 -4.14 1.74 -43.96
CA SER A 191 -3.55 0.63 -44.72
C SER A 191 -4.44 -0.60 -44.60
N ARG A 192 -5.49 -0.67 -45.41
CA ARG A 192 -6.06 -1.92 -46.00
C ARG A 192 -7.44 -1.65 -46.58
N LEU A 193 -7.48 -1.01 -47.74
CA LEU A 193 -8.47 -1.28 -48.79
C LEU A 193 -7.82 -0.79 -50.08
N ASP A 194 -6.98 -1.64 -50.67
CA ASP A 194 -6.57 -1.60 -52.08
C ASP A 194 -5.76 -2.88 -52.37
N ALA A 195 -6.48 -3.96 -52.68
CA ALA A 195 -6.03 -5.08 -53.51
C ALA A 195 -7.12 -6.18 -53.49
N ALA A 196 -8.12 -6.00 -54.34
CA ALA A 196 -8.84 -7.08 -54.99
C ALA A 196 -9.56 -6.49 -56.21
N GLU A 197 -8.82 -6.41 -57.32
CA GLU A 197 -9.41 -6.64 -58.64
C GLU A 197 -9.98 -8.07 -58.71
#